data_AF-A0A2S9FT11-F1
#
_entry.id   AF-A0A2S9FT11-F1
#
_cell.length_a   1.000
_cell.length_b   1.000
_cell.length_c   1.000
_cell.angle_alpha   90.00
_cell.angle_beta   90.00
_cell.angle_gamma   90.00
#
_symmetry.space_group_name_H-M   'P 1'
#
loop_
_entity.id
_entity.type
_entity.pdbx_description
1 polymer ?
#
loop_
_entity_poly.entity_id
_entity_poly.type
_entity_poly.pdbx_seq_one_letter_code
_entity_poly.pdbx_strand_id
1 'polypeptide(L)'
;RYDTRGHGRSPVPDGPYSIDDLADDLVALLDRLAVAKARLVGLSLGGMTVMRVASRNPERVERIALLCTGAQLPPATGWTDRAALVRAQG
;
A
#
# COMPACT_ATOMS: atom_id res chain seq x y z
N ARG A 1 -0.89 -2.09 -13.70
CA ARG A 1 0.11 -1.66 -12.71
C ARG A 1 0.02 -0.16 -12.54
N TYR A 2 0.29 0.37 -11.35
CA TYR A 2 0.28 1.80 -11.05
C TYR A 2 1.42 2.11 -10.07
N ASP A 3 1.84 3.37 -10.00
CA ASP A 3 2.79 3.83 -9.00
C ASP A 3 1.99 4.27 -7.75
N THR A 4 2.36 3.83 -6.55
CA THR A 4 1.66 4.23 -5.32
C THR A 4 1.90 5.71 -5.00
N ARG A 5 1.03 6.35 -4.22
CA ARG A 5 1.29 7.71 -3.71
C ARG A 5 2.71 7.79 -3.09
N GLY A 6 3.38 8.91 -3.33
CA GLY A 6 4.76 9.13 -2.90
C GLY A 6 5.84 8.45 -3.75
N HIS A 7 5.48 7.78 -4.86
CA HIS A 7 6.44 7.01 -5.67
C HIS A 7 6.24 7.23 -7.18
N GLY A 8 7.34 7.12 -7.92
CA GLY A 8 7.33 7.09 -9.39
C GLY A 8 6.66 8.32 -10.00
N ARG A 9 5.63 8.11 -10.82
CA ARG A 9 4.87 9.18 -11.48
C ARG A 9 3.62 9.63 -10.72
N SER A 10 3.35 9.04 -9.56
CA SER A 10 2.23 9.46 -8.71
C SER A 10 2.61 10.67 -7.86
N PRO A 11 1.62 11.52 -7.48
CA PRO A 11 1.88 12.65 -6.59
C PRO A 11 2.55 12.23 -5.29
N VAL A 12 3.23 13.18 -4.66
CA VAL A 12 3.90 13.03 -3.35
C VAL A 12 3.24 13.98 -2.34
N PRO A 13 2.04 13.65 -1.81
CA PRO A 13 1.38 14.47 -0.78
C PRO A 13 2.19 14.53 0.52
N ASP A 14 1.92 15.49 1.39
CA ASP A 14 2.54 15.45 2.72
C ASP A 14 2.03 14.25 3.52
N GLY A 15 2.95 13.60 4.24
CA GLY A 15 2.64 12.47 5.11
C GLY A 15 2.13 12.88 6.49
N PRO A 16 1.87 11.90 7.39
CA PRO A 16 2.09 10.46 7.21
C PRO A 16 1.02 9.78 6.34
N TYR A 17 1.39 8.67 5.68
CA TYR A 17 0.43 7.80 4.99
C TYR A 17 0.16 6.55 5.82
N SER A 18 -1.07 6.07 5.77
CA SER A 18 -1.48 4.80 6.34
C SER A 18 -1.56 3.69 5.27
N ILE A 19 -1.74 2.44 5.70
CA ILE A 19 -2.10 1.36 4.76
C ILE A 19 -3.53 1.56 4.21
N ASP A 20 -4.40 2.22 4.98
CA ASP A 20 -5.75 2.57 4.51
C ASP A 20 -5.72 3.53 3.34
N ASP A 21 -4.85 4.54 3.38
CA ASP A 21 -4.61 5.45 2.26
C ASP A 21 -4.25 4.71 0.95
N LEU A 22 -3.36 3.72 1.04
CA LEU A 22 -2.93 2.92 -0.11
C LEU A 22 -4.07 2.00 -0.60
N ALA A 23 -4.87 1.48 0.32
CA ALA A 23 -6.02 0.64 -0.02
C ALA A 23 -7.11 1.47 -0.72
N ASP A 24 -7.39 2.66 -0.21
CA ASP A 24 -8.36 3.59 -0.77
C ASP A 24 -7.93 4.06 -2.17
N ASP A 25 -6.63 4.32 -2.39
CA ASP A 25 -6.10 4.60 -3.73
C ASP A 25 -6.36 3.45 -4.71
N LEU A 26 -6.14 2.21 -4.28
CA LEU A 26 -6.37 1.04 -5.11
C LEU A 26 -7.85 0.88 -5.45
N VAL A 27 -8.75 1.06 -4.47
CA VAL A 27 -10.20 1.00 -4.70
C VAL A 27 -10.65 2.11 -5.66
N ALA A 28 -10.20 3.36 -5.43
CA ALA A 28 -10.52 4.49 -6.30
C ALA A 28 -9.98 4.28 -7.72
N LEU A 29 -8.81 3.65 -7.87
CA LEU A 29 -8.29 3.28 -9.18
C LEU A 29 -9.17 2.23 -9.88
N LEU A 30 -9.63 1.20 -9.16
CA LEU A 30 -10.57 0.22 -9.71
C LEU A 30 -11.88 0.89 -10.14
N ASP A 31 -12.40 1.84 -9.36
CA ASP A 31 -13.60 2.61 -9.70
C ASP A 31 -13.41 3.44 -10.98
N ARG A 32 -12.30 4.18 -11.08
CA ARG A 32 -11.98 4.97 -12.29
C ARG A 32 -11.81 4.12 -13.54
N LEU A 33 -11.37 2.88 -13.38
CA LEU A 33 -11.22 1.91 -14.48
C LEU A 33 -12.48 1.08 -14.74
N ALA A 34 -13.57 1.34 -14.01
CA ALA A 34 -14.80 0.56 -14.05
C ALA A 34 -14.60 -0.96 -13.82
N VAL A 35 -13.63 -1.31 -12.96
CA VAL A 35 -13.33 -2.69 -12.58
C VAL A 35 -14.06 -3.01 -11.27
N ALA A 36 -15.14 -3.78 -11.38
CA ALA A 36 -15.93 -4.20 -10.22
C ALA A 36 -15.14 -5.13 -9.29
N LYS A 37 -14.40 -6.09 -9.87
CA LYS A 37 -13.68 -7.13 -9.10
C LYS A 37 -12.37 -7.51 -9.80
N ALA A 38 -11.28 -7.67 -9.05
CA ALA A 38 -9.95 -7.91 -9.61
C ALA A 38 -9.18 -9.04 -8.91
N ARG A 39 -8.23 -9.63 -9.65
CA ARG A 39 -7.16 -10.48 -9.07
C ARG A 39 -5.97 -9.59 -8.77
N LEU A 40 -5.51 -9.59 -7.53
CA LEU A 40 -4.51 -8.65 -7.04
C LEU A 40 -3.21 -9.36 -6.67
N VAL A 41 -2.08 -8.75 -7.02
CA VAL A 41 -0.75 -9.24 -6.67
C VAL A 41 -0.04 -8.14 -5.90
N GLY A 42 0.43 -8.44 -4.69
CA GLY A 42 1.09 -7.49 -3.81
C GLY A 42 2.44 -8.00 -3.33
N LEU A 43 3.49 -7.21 -3.57
CA LEU A 43 4.85 -7.45 -3.07
C LEU A 43 5.15 -6.49 -1.91
N SER A 44 5.65 -7.01 -0.79
CA SER A 44 6.06 -6.21 0.39
C SER A 44 4.93 -5.27 0.84
N LEU A 45 5.13 -3.95 0.87
CA LEU A 45 4.09 -2.96 1.18
C LEU A 45 2.82 -3.11 0.32
N GLY A 46 2.97 -3.52 -0.95
CA GLY A 46 1.85 -3.81 -1.83
C GLY A 46 1.04 -5.03 -1.37
N GLY A 47 1.68 -6.01 -0.72
CA GLY A 47 1.01 -7.14 -0.09
C GLY A 47 0.11 -6.69 1.07
N MET A 48 0.61 -5.80 1.93
CA MET A 48 -0.18 -5.19 3.00
C MET A 48 -1.38 -4.42 2.46
N THR A 49 -1.19 -3.66 1.38
CA THR A 49 -2.25 -2.92 0.70
C THR A 49 -3.34 -3.85 0.17
N VAL A 50 -2.95 -4.93 -0.51
CA VAL A 50 -3.90 -5.94 -1.05
C VAL A 50 -4.65 -6.66 0.07
N MET A 51 -3.97 -7.04 1.17
CA MET A 51 -4.64 -7.61 2.34
C MET A 51 -5.66 -6.64 2.93
N ARG A 52 -5.35 -5.34 2.99
CA ARG A 52 -6.26 -4.34 3.52
C ARG A 52 -7.50 -4.14 2.64
N VAL A 53 -7.34 -4.10 1.31
CA VAL A 53 -8.49 -4.08 0.38
C VAL A 53 -9.33 -5.35 0.52
N ALA A 54 -8.71 -6.53 0.58
CA ALA A 54 -9.45 -7.79 0.76
C ALA A 54 -10.23 -7.84 2.08
N SER A 55 -9.71 -7.22 3.14
CA SER A 55 -10.36 -7.14 4.45
C SER A 55 -11.50 -6.12 4.51
N ARG A 56 -11.39 -4.97 3.84
CA ARG A 56 -12.39 -3.88 3.88
C ARG A 56 -13.42 -3.96 2.75
N ASN A 57 -13.03 -4.54 1.62
CA ASN A 57 -13.78 -4.58 0.36
C ASN A 57 -13.68 -5.96 -0.31
N PRO A 58 -14.05 -7.06 0.37
CA PRO A 58 -13.93 -8.42 -0.17
C PRO A 58 -14.68 -8.61 -1.50
N GLU A 59 -15.75 -7.85 -1.75
CA GLU A 59 -16.50 -7.82 -3.01
C GLU A 59 -15.64 -7.40 -4.21
N ARG A 60 -14.59 -6.60 -3.97
CA ARG A 60 -13.68 -6.08 -5.00
C ARG A 60 -12.54 -7.04 -5.35
N VAL A 61 -12.40 -8.15 -4.62
CA VAL A 61 -11.25 -9.06 -4.73
C VAL A 61 -11.69 -10.47 -5.14
N GLU A 62 -11.16 -10.97 -6.25
CA GLU A 62 -11.40 -12.35 -6.70
C GLU A 62 -10.38 -13.32 -6.12
N ARG A 63 -9.09 -12.98 -6.21
CA ARG A 63 -7.96 -13.77 -5.69
C ARG A 63 -6.81 -12.82 -5.35
N ILE A 64 -5.95 -13.22 -4.42
CA ILE A 64 -4.74 -12.48 -4.04
C ILE A 64 -3.50 -13.36 -4.13
N ALA A 65 -2.38 -12.78 -4.58
CA ALA A 65 -1.05 -13.34 -4.42
C ALA A 65 -0.21 -12.38 -3.56
N LEU A 66 0.35 -12.91 -2.48
CA LEU A 66 1.10 -12.15 -1.47
C LEU A 66 2.56 -12.59 -1.50
N LEU A 67 3.46 -11.65 -1.78
CA LEU A 67 4.88 -11.90 -2.00
C LEU A 67 5.69 -11.08 -0.99
N CYS A 68 6.57 -11.73 -0.22
CA CYS A 68 7.52 -11.07 0.70
C CYS A 68 6.89 -9.98 1.59
N THR A 69 5.73 -10.27 2.20
CA THR A 69 4.92 -9.34 3.00
C THR A 69 4.54 -9.96 4.34
N GLY A 70 4.01 -9.18 5.28
CA GLY A 70 3.39 -9.65 6.52
C GLY A 70 2.10 -8.91 6.82
N ALA A 71 1.16 -9.54 7.54
CA ALA A 71 -0.08 -8.88 7.99
C ALA A 71 0.18 -7.82 9.07
N GLN A 72 1.28 -7.98 9.80
CA GLN A 72 1.81 -7.05 10.78
C GLN A 72 3.33 -7.06 10.68
N LEU A 73 3.94 -5.89 10.80
CA LEU A 73 5.39 -5.74 10.86
C LEU A 73 5.84 -5.53 12.31
N PRO A 74 7.12 -5.83 12.62
CA PRO A 74 7.74 -5.39 13.87
C PRO A 74 7.53 -3.89 14.16
N PRO A 75 7.76 -3.43 15.39
CA PRO A 75 7.61 -2.02 15.75
C PRO A 75 8.33 -1.08 14.77
N ALA A 76 7.69 0.06 14.48
CA ALA A 76 8.18 1.01 13.49
C ALA A 76 9.55 1.64 13.84
N THR A 77 9.98 1.52 15.11
CA THR A 77 11.17 2.17 15.69
C THR A 77 12.41 1.97 14.82
N GLY A 78 12.69 0.74 14.37
CA GLY A 78 13.86 0.47 13.54
C GLY A 78 13.90 1.27 12.23
N TRP A 79 12.75 1.56 11.61
CA TRP A 79 12.67 2.39 10.42
C TRP A 79 12.63 3.88 10.75
N THR A 80 11.88 4.27 11.78
CA THR A 80 11.75 5.69 12.15
C THR A 80 13.06 6.25 12.67
N ASP A 81 13.81 5.48 13.46
CA ASP A 81 15.10 5.89 14.01
C ASP A 81 16.12 6.06 12.88
N ARG A 82 16.15 5.11 11.93
CA ARG A 82 17.01 5.20 10.75
C ARG A 82 16.63 6.39 9.86
N ALA A 83 15.35 6.66 9.67
CA ALA A 83 14.89 7.80 8.90
C ALA A 83 15.24 9.14 9.59
N ALA A 84 15.13 9.21 10.92
CA ALA A 84 15.55 10.37 11.70
C ALA A 84 17.06 10.60 11.60
N LEU A 85 17.86 9.53 11.70
CA LEU A 85 19.31 9.59 11.56
C LEU A 85 19.74 10.19 10.21
N VAL A 86 19.21 9.67 9.10
CA VAL A 86 19.52 10.16 7.74
C VAL A 86 19.10 11.62 7.57
N ARG A 87 17.95 12.04 8.09
CA ARG A 87 17.51 13.45 8.03
C ARG A 87 18.42 14.38 8.82
N ALA A 88 18.99 13.91 9.93
CA ALA A 88 19.84 14.71 10.79
C ALA A 88 21.31 14.74 10.32
N GLN A 89 21.81 13.67 9.70
CA GLN A 89 23.25 13.48 9.46
C GLN A 89 23.65 13.33 7.99
N GLY A 90 22.69 13.20 7.07
CA GLY A 90 22.95 12.83 5.67
C GLY A 90 23.26 11.35 5.51
#